data_AF-A0A926Y4H7-F1
#
_entry.id   AF-A0A926Y4H7-F1
#
_cell.length_a   1.000
_cell.length_b   1.000
_cell.length_c   1.000
_cell.angle_alpha   90.00
_cell.angle_beta   90.00
_cell.angle_gamma   90.00
#
_symmetry.space_group_name_H-M   'P 1'
#
loop_
_entity.id
_entity.type
_entity.pdbx_description
1 polymer ?
#
loop_
_entity_poly.entity_id
_entity_poly.type
_entity_poly.pdbx_seq_one_letter_code
_entity_poly.pdbx_strand_id
1 'polypeptide(L)' 'MATQSASSLSNLQRELLKLYPYNVSDDQLQDIRRLLADYFSQKIDSELNQLWQEKGWSEQTIENWKQEHLRSPKP' A
#
# COMPACT_ATOMS: atom_id res chain seq x y z
N MET A 1 11.70 -9.93 -33.82
CA MET A 1 11.79 -9.07 -32.62
C MET A 1 10.53 -8.25 -32.56
N ALA A 2 9.62 -8.52 -31.62
CA ALA A 2 8.37 -7.76 -31.48
C ALA A 2 8.61 -6.64 -30.46
N THR A 3 8.74 -5.40 -30.92
CA THR A 3 8.77 -4.22 -30.05
C THR A 3 7.33 -3.92 -29.63
N GLN A 4 7.09 -4.00 -28.32
CA GLN A 4 5.78 -3.91 -27.71
C GLN A 4 5.18 -2.51 -27.95
N SER A 5 4.04 -2.49 -28.62
CA SER A 5 3.20 -1.32 -28.92
C SER A 5 2.79 -0.60 -27.62
N ALA A 6 2.75 0.73 -27.66
CA ALA A 6 2.41 1.63 -26.54
C ALA A 6 1.42 1.00 -25.52
N SER A 7 1.92 0.76 -24.31
CA SER A 7 1.15 0.25 -23.19
C SER A 7 0.01 1.21 -22.85
N SER A 8 -1.22 0.69 -22.85
CA SER A 8 -2.38 1.45 -22.37
C SER A 8 -2.17 1.86 -20.91
N LEU A 9 -2.43 3.12 -20.58
CA LEU A 9 -2.35 3.62 -19.19
C LEU A 9 -3.16 2.73 -18.22
N SER A 10 -2.77 2.68 -16.95
CA SER A 10 -3.61 2.07 -15.91
C SER A 10 -4.90 2.88 -15.70
N ASN A 11 -5.89 2.27 -15.05
CA ASN A 11 -7.11 2.98 -14.65
C ASN A 11 -6.81 4.20 -13.77
N LEU A 12 -5.90 4.06 -12.80
CA LEU A 12 -5.48 5.16 -11.92
C LEU A 12 -4.80 6.28 -12.71
N GLN A 13 -3.89 5.94 -13.62
CA GLN A 13 -3.21 6.92 -14.46
C GLN A 13 -4.22 7.72 -15.30
N ARG A 14 -5.21 7.06 -15.91
CA ARG A 14 -6.29 7.74 -16.66
C ARG A 14 -7.11 8.68 -15.77
N GLU A 15 -7.40 8.30 -14.53
CA GLU A 15 -8.17 9.13 -13.62
C GLU A 15 -7.39 10.38 -13.21
N LEU A 16 -6.10 10.24 -12.89
CA LEU A 16 -5.23 11.37 -12.54
C LEU A 16 -5.09 12.37 -13.69
N LEU A 17 -5.05 11.91 -14.95
CA LEU A 17 -5.01 12.79 -16.12
C LEU A 17 -6.25 13.69 -16.23
N LYS A 18 -7.41 13.27 -15.72
CA LYS A 18 -8.61 14.12 -15.71
C LYS A 18 -8.46 15.34 -14.81
N LEU A 19 -7.48 15.36 -13.91
CA LEU A 19 -7.19 16.49 -13.03
C LEU A 19 -6.43 17.63 -13.74
N TYR A 20 -5.78 17.34 -14.87
CA TYR A 20 -4.88 18.28 -15.56
C TYR A 20 -5.56 19.59 -15.99
N PRO A 21 -6.81 19.60 -16.49
CA PRO A 21 -7.50 20.84 -16.85
C PRO A 21 -7.76 21.79 -15.67
N TYR A 22 -7.70 21.30 -14.44
CA TYR A 22 -8.03 22.07 -13.23
C TYR A 22 -6.84 22.80 -12.61
N ASN A 23 -5.65 22.73 -13.22
CA ASN A 23 -4.43 23.37 -12.72
C ASN A 23 -4.22 23.13 -11.22
N VAL A 24 -4.27 21.86 -10.82
CA VAL A 24 -4.10 21.43 -9.41
C VAL A 24 -2.82 22.05 -8.85
N SER A 25 -2.97 22.82 -7.78
CA SER A 25 -1.83 23.43 -7.08
C SER A 25 -1.00 22.37 -6.34
N ASP A 26 0.26 22.70 -6.00
CA ASP A 26 1.13 21.79 -5.27
C ASP A 26 0.54 21.36 -3.91
N ASP A 27 -0.17 22.27 -3.22
CA ASP A 27 -0.86 22.00 -1.96
C ASP A 27 -1.99 20.97 -2.17
N GLN A 28 -2.81 21.14 -3.21
CA GLN A 28 -3.87 20.18 -3.54
C GLN A 28 -3.30 18.83 -3.99
N LEU A 29 -2.15 18.82 -4.68
CA LEU A 29 -1.46 17.59 -5.04
C LEU A 29 -0.94 16.87 -3.80
N GLN A 30 -0.45 17.62 -2.80
CA GLN A 30 -0.10 17.06 -1.50
C GLN A 30 -1.31 16.46 -0.78
N ASP A 31 -2.46 17.12 -0.81
CA ASP A 31 -3.70 16.60 -0.25
C ASP A 31 -4.14 15.29 -0.93
N ILE A 32 -4.08 15.23 -2.26
CA ILE A 32 -4.39 13.99 -3.02
C ILE A 32 -3.44 12.86 -2.63
N ARG A 33 -2.14 13.13 -2.49
CA ARG A 33 -1.17 12.11 -2.03
C ARG A 33 -1.51 11.61 -0.63
N ARG A 34 -1.91 12.51 0.27
CA ARG A 34 -2.30 12.16 1.63
C ARG A 34 -3.58 11.33 1.66
N LEU A 35 -4.60 11.70 0.88
CA LEU A 35 -5.83 10.92 0.74
C LEU A 35 -5.56 9.48 0.27
N LEU A 36 -4.66 9.31 -0.70
CA LEU A 36 -4.26 7.98 -1.16
C LEU A 36 -3.49 7.20 -0.07
N ALA A 37 -2.56 7.85 0.61
CA ALA A 37 -1.79 7.23 1.69
C ALA A 37 -2.71 6.76 2.84
N ASP A 38 -3.65 7.61 3.26
CA ASP A 38 -4.60 7.32 4.32
C ASP A 38 -5.52 6.15 3.92
N TYR A 39 -6.00 6.12 2.68
CA TYR A 39 -6.81 5.00 2.17
C TYR A 39 -6.07 3.67 2.22
N PHE A 40 -4.82 3.63 1.74
CA PHE A 40 -4.04 2.40 1.75
C PHE A 40 -3.60 1.99 3.16
N SER A 41 -3.30 2.94 4.05
CA SER A 41 -3.01 2.64 5.46
C SER A 41 -4.20 1.95 6.12
N GLN A 42 -5.40 2.53 6.00
CA GLN A 42 -6.62 1.95 6.57
C GLN A 42 -6.91 0.55 6.01
N LYS A 43 -6.67 0.36 4.70
CA LYS A 43 -6.83 -0.95 4.07
C LYS A 43 -5.84 -1.98 4.62
N ILE A 44 -4.56 -1.61 4.74
CA ILE A 44 -3.52 -2.47 5.31
C ILE A 44 -3.87 -2.82 6.76
N ASP A 45 -4.26 -1.84 7.58
CA ASP A 45 -4.65 -2.08 8.97
C ASP A 45 -5.83 -3.06 9.07
N SER A 46 -6.84 -2.90 8.20
CA SER A 46 -7.98 -3.81 8.14
C SER A 46 -7.56 -5.23 7.74
N GLU A 47 -6.72 -5.38 6.71
CA GLU A 47 -6.24 -6.68 6.24
C GLU A 47 -5.36 -7.37 7.30
N LEU A 48 -4.49 -6.61 7.98
CA LEU A 48 -3.66 -7.12 9.08
C LEU A 48 -4.51 -7.55 10.27
N ASN A 49 -5.53 -6.77 10.64
CA ASN A 49 -6.46 -7.14 11.69
C ASN A 49 -7.22 -8.43 11.35
N GLN A 50 -7.68 -8.58 10.11
CA GLN A 50 -8.32 -9.81 9.66
C GLN A 50 -7.36 -11.00 9.75
N LEU A 51 -6.14 -10.85 9.21
CA LEU A 51 -5.11 -11.90 9.27
C LEU A 51 -4.76 -12.27 10.72
N TRP A 52 -4.69 -11.28 11.62
CA TRP A 52 -4.43 -11.47 13.04
C TRP A 52 -5.46 -12.38 13.69
N GLN A 53 -6.74 -12.14 13.41
CA GLN A 53 -7.84 -12.97 13.90
C GLN A 53 -7.85 -14.36 13.27
N GLU A 54 -7.69 -14.46 11.94
CA GLU A 54 -7.68 -15.73 11.21
C GLU A 54 -6.56 -16.67 11.67
N LYS A 55 -5.40 -16.12 12.01
CA LYS A 55 -4.25 -16.88 12.51
C LYS A 55 -4.31 -17.13 14.01
N GLY A 56 -5.32 -16.62 14.71
CA GLY A 56 -5.44 -16.73 16.16
C GLY A 56 -4.25 -16.12 16.89
N TRP A 57 -3.64 -15.07 16.32
CA TRP A 57 -2.50 -14.41 16.93
C TRP A 57 -2.92 -13.69 18.21
N SER A 58 -2.01 -13.67 19.17
CA SER A 58 -2.23 -13.06 20.48
C SER A 58 -0.95 -12.41 20.97
N GLU A 59 -1.01 -11.77 22.14
CA GLU A 59 0.19 -11.24 22.81
C GLU A 59 1.27 -12.32 22.97
N GLN A 60 0.89 -13.58 23.21
CA GLN A 60 1.84 -14.69 23.28
C GLN A 60 2.56 -14.94 21.95
N THR A 61 1.87 -14.73 20.81
CA THR A 61 2.50 -14.81 19.49
C THR A 61 3.60 -13.76 19.34
N ILE A 62 3.35 -12.54 19.84
CA ILE A 62 4.35 -11.46 19.83
C ILE A 62 5.55 -11.83 20.70
N GLU A 63 5.32 -12.35 21.90
CA GLU A 63 6.39 -12.79 22.80
C GLU A 63 7.24 -13.90 22.18
N ASN A 64 6.62 -14.85 21.46
CA ASN A 64 7.34 -15.90 20.76
C ASN A 64 8.21 -15.31 19.63
N TRP A 65 7.67 -14.41 18.80
CA TRP A 65 8.43 -13.77 17.72
C TRP A 65 9.60 -12.93 18.20
N LYS A 66 9.52 -12.30 19.38
CA LYS A 66 10.66 -11.58 19.97
C LYS A 66 11.88 -12.47 20.18
N GLN A 67 11.66 -13.76 20.45
CA GLN A 67 12.72 -14.75 20.65
C GLN A 67 13.17 -15.41 19.34
N GLU A 68 12.45 -15.18 18.25
CA GLU A 68 12.79 -15.72 16.93
C GLU A 68 13.71 -14.77 16.17
N HIS A 69 14.80 -15.30 15.61
CA HIS A 69 15.69 -14.55 14.72
C HIS A 69 15.14 -14.44 13.30
N LEU A 70 13.88 -14.03 13.13
CA LEU A 70 13.20 -13.99 11.81
C LEU A 70 13.85 -13.06 10.79
N ARG A 71 14.71 -12.13 11.23
CA ARG A 71 15.42 -11.16 10.38
C ARG A 71 16.87 -11.52 10.07
N SER A 72 17.41 -12.54 10.72
CA SER A 72 18.81 -12.99 10.53
C SER A 72 18.81 -14.49 10.25
N PRO A 73 19.52 -14.99 9.22
CA PRO A 73 19.64 -16.42 9.03
C PRO A 73 20.30 -17.06 10.26
N LYS A 74 19.82 -18.25 10.65
CA LYS A 74 20.50 -19.06 11.68
C LYS A 74 21.96 -19.29 11.25
N PRO A 75 22.92 -19.28 12.19
CA PRO A 75 24.29 -19.69 11.90
C PRO A 75 24.36 -21.15 11.43
#